data_AF-A0A5C5ZW19-F1
#
_entry.id   AF-A0A5C5ZW19-F1
#
_cell.length_a   1.000
_cell.length_b   1.000
_cell.length_c   1.000
_cell.angle_alpha   90.00
_cell.angle_beta   90.00
_cell.angle_gamma   90.00
#
_symmetry.space_group_name_H-M   'P 1'
#
loop_
_entity.id
_entity.type
_entity.pdbx_description
1 polymer ?
#
loop_
_entity_poly.entity_id
_entity_poly.type
_entity_poly.pdbx_seq_one_letter_code
_entity_poly.pdbx_strand_id
1 'polypeptide(L)'
;MQLQSPPHLFNFRLMRVYVGLCLLTLFVRHNAIADEPAFVHPGIAHTRAGIQRIKSKLDSLEEPWTSEWNQLKQSPDASLDWSPDPRAHVERGPSNNPDIGSSEFDRDGTAAYTLALRWVLSGDEAYAQKSARIIDVWSATLKTVTNHDARLLIGMTGQKYCNAAEILRHTWDGWPESNQEQFRSMLRNVWYPIIKDFYPSANGNWDASMMQTMIAMGIYLDDREMFQRAVDYFLEGEGTGMAANRSRDDFRVGRQDGVREVRRSRSGRRSYSTLPWDALMFRDLSAATSEWR
;
A
#
# COMPACT_ATOMS: atom_id res chain seq x y z
N MET A 1 -65.01 -24.06 60.51
CA MET A 1 -65.35 -22.91 61.38
C MET A 1 -64.16 -21.95 61.34
N GLN A 2 -64.44 -20.64 61.41
CA GLN A 2 -63.45 -19.55 61.59
C GLN A 2 -62.54 -19.83 62.83
N LEU A 3 -61.37 -19.20 63.07
CA LEU A 3 -60.86 -17.87 62.71
C LEU A 3 -59.31 -17.79 63.01
N GLN A 4 -58.71 -16.62 62.79
CA GLN A 4 -57.45 -16.08 63.36
C GLN A 4 -56.08 -16.38 62.71
N SER A 5 -55.43 -15.28 62.32
CA SER A 5 -53.98 -15.03 62.18
C SER A 5 -53.63 -13.71 62.92
N PRO A 6 -52.35 -13.28 63.03
CA PRO A 6 -51.09 -13.98 62.76
C PRO A 6 -50.35 -14.37 64.08
N PRO A 7 -49.37 -13.66 64.72
CA PRO A 7 -48.57 -12.47 64.38
C PRO A 7 -47.02 -12.69 64.28
N HIS A 8 -46.35 -11.68 63.71
CA HIS A 8 -44.93 -11.24 63.75
C HIS A 8 -43.78 -12.13 64.28
N LEU A 9 -42.76 -12.31 63.42
CA LEU A 9 -41.40 -11.81 63.67
C LEU A 9 -40.67 -11.55 62.32
N PHE A 10 -40.61 -10.29 61.91
CA PHE A 10 -40.05 -9.87 60.61
C PHE A 10 -38.51 -9.76 60.73
N ASN A 11 -37.78 -10.75 60.22
CA ASN A 11 -36.33 -10.85 60.42
C ASN A 11 -35.57 -9.89 59.46
N PHE A 12 -35.35 -8.64 59.90
CA PHE A 12 -34.71 -7.54 59.15
C PHE A 12 -33.26 -7.76 58.68
N ARG A 13 -32.70 -8.97 58.80
CA ARG A 13 -31.30 -9.28 58.42
C ARG A 13 -31.09 -9.77 56.99
N LEU A 14 -32.15 -10.12 56.23
CA LEU A 14 -31.99 -10.59 54.84
C LEU A 14 -32.01 -9.47 53.78
N MET A 15 -32.40 -8.24 54.14
CA MET A 15 -32.56 -7.12 53.19
C MET A 15 -31.31 -6.24 53.05
N ARG A 16 -30.11 -6.84 53.14
CA ARG A 16 -28.83 -6.15 52.85
C ARG A 16 -27.89 -6.89 51.89
N VAL A 17 -28.22 -8.13 51.49
CA VAL A 17 -27.42 -8.91 50.53
C VAL A 17 -27.89 -8.71 49.07
N TYR A 18 -29.19 -8.47 48.86
CA TYR A 18 -29.76 -8.39 47.50
C TYR A 18 -29.59 -7.03 46.79
N VAL A 19 -29.23 -5.95 47.49
CA VAL A 19 -28.95 -4.64 46.84
C VAL A 19 -27.54 -4.61 46.22
N GLY A 20 -26.62 -5.44 46.70
CA GLY A 20 -25.27 -5.57 46.12
C GLY A 20 -25.20 -6.37 44.82
N LEU A 21 -26.20 -7.22 44.54
CA LEU A 21 -26.18 -8.11 43.37
C LEU A 21 -26.91 -7.56 42.13
N CYS A 22 -27.70 -6.49 42.28
CA CYS A 22 -28.38 -5.80 41.16
C CYS A 22 -27.60 -4.59 40.62
N LEU A 23 -26.39 -4.31 41.12
CA LEU A 23 -25.47 -3.29 40.60
C LEU A 23 -24.22 -3.90 39.93
N LEU A 24 -24.23 -5.21 39.69
CA LEU A 24 -23.21 -5.92 38.89
C LEU A 24 -23.75 -6.39 37.52
N THR A 25 -24.81 -5.75 37.02
CA THR A 25 -25.43 -6.01 35.70
C THR A 25 -25.51 -4.75 34.83
N LEU A 26 -24.75 -3.70 35.17
CA LEU A 26 -24.56 -2.50 34.36
C LEU A 26 -23.14 -2.47 33.79
N PHE A 27 -23.04 -2.32 32.47
CA PHE A 27 -21.80 -2.21 31.70
C PHE A 27 -20.90 -3.45 31.58
N VAL A 28 -21.48 -4.63 31.31
CA VAL A 28 -20.94 -5.36 30.17
C VAL A 28 -21.34 -4.57 28.93
N ARG A 29 -20.51 -3.61 28.52
CA ARG A 29 -20.56 -3.13 27.14
C ARG A 29 -20.22 -4.36 26.30
N HIS A 30 -21.23 -4.93 25.66
CA HIS A 30 -20.98 -5.52 24.36
C HIS A 30 -20.52 -4.37 23.47
N ASN A 31 -19.21 -4.13 23.47
CA ASN A 31 -18.57 -3.64 22.27
C ASN A 31 -18.83 -4.76 21.25
N ALA A 32 -19.97 -4.66 20.56
CA ALA A 32 -20.03 -5.19 19.22
C ALA A 32 -18.88 -4.47 18.50
N ILE A 33 -17.76 -5.18 18.35
CA ILE A 33 -16.74 -4.80 17.39
C ILE A 33 -17.53 -4.82 16.07
N ALA A 34 -17.84 -3.63 15.56
CA ALA A 34 -18.42 -3.51 14.25
C ALA A 34 -17.36 -4.10 13.32
N ASP A 35 -17.67 -5.25 12.73
CA ASP A 35 -16.73 -5.98 11.90
C ASP A 35 -16.28 -5.05 10.77
N GLU A 36 -14.99 -4.70 10.75
CA GLU A 36 -14.55 -3.61 9.89
C GLU A 36 -14.74 -4.01 8.42
N PRO A 37 -15.35 -3.13 7.60
CA PRO A 37 -15.89 -3.51 6.28
C PRO A 37 -14.77 -3.98 5.36
N ALA A 38 -14.79 -5.29 5.03
CA ALA A 38 -13.77 -6.00 4.23
C ALA A 38 -13.24 -5.19 3.04
N PHE A 39 -11.94 -5.35 2.73
CA PHE A 39 -11.34 -4.71 1.57
C PHE A 39 -12.06 -5.14 0.28
N VAL A 40 -12.15 -4.23 -0.68
CA VAL A 40 -12.83 -4.46 -1.97
C VAL A 40 -11.77 -4.71 -3.03
N HIS A 41 -11.84 -5.88 -3.69
CA HIS A 41 -10.76 -6.35 -4.56
C HIS A 41 -11.14 -6.46 -6.06
N PRO A 42 -10.24 -6.07 -7.00
CA PRO A 42 -8.99 -5.34 -6.77
C PRO A 42 -9.21 -3.98 -6.07
N GLY A 43 -8.28 -3.62 -5.17
CA GLY A 43 -8.40 -2.42 -4.32
C GLY A 43 -7.14 -1.58 -4.12
N ILE A 44 -5.97 -1.99 -4.64
CA ILE A 44 -4.69 -1.26 -4.43
C ILE A 44 -4.61 -0.01 -5.33
N ALA A 45 -4.18 -0.14 -6.59
CA ALA A 45 -4.21 0.94 -7.58
C ALA A 45 -5.39 0.83 -8.56
N HIS A 46 -6.02 -0.35 -8.64
CA HIS A 46 -7.06 -0.67 -9.62
C HIS A 46 -8.33 -1.14 -8.91
N THR A 47 -9.48 -0.89 -9.54
CA THR A 47 -10.78 -1.43 -9.13
C THR A 47 -11.49 -2.05 -10.33
N ARG A 48 -12.41 -3.01 -10.10
CA ARG A 48 -13.19 -3.63 -11.19
C ARG A 48 -13.92 -2.60 -12.05
N ALA A 49 -14.51 -1.58 -11.42
CA ALA A 49 -15.18 -0.48 -12.11
C ALA A 49 -14.19 0.39 -12.91
N GLY A 50 -12.98 0.61 -12.41
CA GLY A 50 -11.93 1.31 -13.16
C GLY A 50 -11.50 0.52 -14.39
N ILE A 51 -11.15 -0.76 -14.23
CA ILE A 51 -10.79 -1.68 -15.32
C ILE A 51 -11.88 -1.69 -16.42
N GLN A 52 -13.15 -1.80 -16.04
CA GLN A 52 -14.28 -1.74 -16.99
C GLN A 52 -14.37 -0.40 -17.72
N ARG A 53 -14.11 0.73 -17.05
CA ARG A 53 -14.04 2.04 -17.72
C ARG A 53 -12.94 2.07 -18.78
N ILE A 54 -11.72 1.58 -18.49
CA ILE A 54 -10.63 1.52 -19.48
C ILE A 54 -11.04 0.67 -20.68
N LYS A 55 -11.57 -0.53 -20.44
CA LYS A 55 -11.98 -1.44 -21.53
C LYS A 55 -13.01 -0.77 -22.45
N SER A 56 -14.03 -0.12 -21.88
CA SER A 56 -15.02 0.65 -22.65
C SER A 56 -14.39 1.76 -23.51
N LYS A 57 -13.38 2.47 -22.99
CA LYS A 57 -12.65 3.51 -23.73
C LYS A 57 -11.79 2.95 -24.86
N LEU A 58 -11.20 1.77 -24.67
CA LEU A 58 -10.45 1.06 -25.71
C LEU A 58 -11.38 0.48 -26.79
N ASP A 59 -12.53 -0.05 -26.39
CA ASP A 59 -13.56 -0.57 -27.31
C ASP A 59 -14.16 0.55 -28.19
N SER A 60 -14.26 1.78 -27.65
CA SER A 60 -14.69 2.98 -28.40
C SER A 60 -13.55 3.70 -29.14
N LEU A 61 -12.31 3.20 -29.10
CA LEU A 61 -11.11 3.84 -29.65
C LEU A 61 -10.93 5.31 -29.20
N GLU A 62 -11.23 5.59 -27.93
CA GLU A 62 -11.12 6.93 -27.38
C GLU A 62 -9.66 7.27 -27.07
N GLU A 63 -9.27 8.52 -27.32
CA GLU A 63 -7.94 9.05 -26.97
C GLU A 63 -7.99 9.75 -25.62
N PRO A 64 -6.91 9.67 -24.82
CA PRO A 64 -5.60 9.12 -25.14
C PRO A 64 -5.45 7.63 -24.78
N TRP A 65 -6.46 6.98 -24.17
CA TRP A 65 -6.40 5.55 -23.79
C TRP A 65 -5.91 4.63 -24.92
N THR A 66 -6.34 4.90 -26.15
CA THR A 66 -5.93 4.13 -27.35
C THR A 66 -4.43 4.29 -27.66
N SER A 67 -3.91 5.52 -27.64
CA SER A 67 -2.48 5.80 -27.75
C SER A 67 -1.66 5.17 -26.62
N GLU A 68 -2.13 5.28 -25.38
CA GLU A 68 -1.46 4.73 -24.19
C GLU A 68 -1.41 3.20 -24.24
N TRP A 69 -2.51 2.54 -24.63
CA TRP A 69 -2.56 1.10 -24.83
C TRP A 69 -1.63 0.63 -25.96
N ASN A 70 -1.53 1.40 -27.04
CA ASN A 70 -0.60 1.11 -28.12
C ASN A 70 0.87 1.24 -27.68
N GLN A 71 1.20 2.20 -26.81
CA GLN A 71 2.52 2.31 -26.19
C GLN A 71 2.80 1.15 -25.23
N LEU A 72 1.85 0.81 -24.36
CA LEU A 72 1.98 -0.30 -23.40
C LEU A 72 2.20 -1.65 -24.13
N LYS A 73 1.47 -1.91 -25.22
CA LYS A 73 1.70 -3.10 -26.07
C LYS A 73 3.10 -3.19 -26.69
N GLN A 74 3.78 -2.06 -26.88
CA GLN A 74 5.14 -1.97 -27.44
C GLN A 74 6.24 -1.93 -26.37
N SER A 75 5.89 -1.86 -25.08
CA SER A 75 6.87 -1.87 -24.00
C SER A 75 7.63 -3.20 -23.95
N PRO A 76 8.97 -3.20 -23.80
CA PRO A 76 9.73 -4.41 -23.52
C PRO A 76 9.23 -5.16 -22.29
N ASP A 77 8.77 -4.43 -21.26
CA ASP A 77 8.22 -4.96 -20.01
C ASP A 77 6.87 -5.68 -20.22
N ALA A 78 6.21 -5.45 -21.37
CA ALA A 78 4.98 -6.12 -21.77
C ALA A 78 5.20 -7.35 -22.66
N SER A 79 6.46 -7.79 -22.84
CA SER A 79 6.81 -8.90 -23.73
C SER A 79 6.55 -10.27 -23.11
N LEU A 80 5.92 -11.17 -23.87
CA LEU A 80 5.81 -12.58 -23.49
C LEU A 80 7.15 -13.32 -23.55
N ASP A 81 8.18 -12.77 -24.18
CA ASP A 81 9.54 -13.32 -24.18
C ASP A 81 10.34 -12.91 -22.93
N TRP A 82 9.75 -12.12 -22.01
CA TRP A 82 10.42 -11.73 -20.77
C TRP A 82 10.88 -12.94 -19.96
N SER A 83 12.13 -12.89 -19.51
CA SER A 83 12.78 -13.89 -18.67
C SER A 83 13.22 -13.26 -17.35
N PRO A 84 12.55 -13.57 -16.22
CA PRO A 84 12.96 -13.08 -14.91
C PRO A 84 14.29 -13.69 -14.45
N ASP A 85 15.01 -12.95 -13.60
CA ASP A 85 16.34 -13.30 -13.08
C ASP A 85 16.37 -13.20 -11.54
N PRO A 86 15.66 -14.11 -10.83
CA PRO A 86 15.49 -14.03 -9.40
C PRO A 86 16.78 -14.33 -8.63
N ARG A 87 17.09 -13.50 -7.64
CA ARG A 87 18.26 -13.65 -6.75
C ARG A 87 17.82 -14.00 -5.34
N ALA A 88 18.46 -15.02 -4.74
CA ALA A 88 18.16 -15.44 -3.37
C ALA A 88 18.60 -14.38 -2.33
N HIS A 89 19.69 -13.69 -2.61
CA HIS A 89 20.23 -12.59 -1.81
C HIS A 89 20.32 -11.37 -2.72
N VAL A 90 19.51 -10.35 -2.42
CA VAL A 90 19.56 -9.05 -3.09
C VAL A 90 20.29 -8.07 -2.17
N GLU A 91 21.22 -7.30 -2.72
CA GLU A 91 21.93 -6.25 -2.00
C GLU A 91 21.84 -4.94 -2.77
N ARG A 92 21.50 -3.85 -2.07
CA ARG A 92 21.51 -2.50 -2.64
C ARG A 92 22.21 -1.53 -1.68
N GLY A 93 23.44 -1.17 -2.03
CA GLY A 93 24.18 -0.14 -1.32
C GLY A 93 23.84 1.28 -1.78
N PRO A 94 24.34 2.31 -1.09
CA PRO A 94 24.03 3.71 -1.36
C PRO A 94 24.27 4.11 -2.81
N SER A 95 23.32 4.82 -3.42
CA SER A 95 23.36 5.18 -4.85
C SER A 95 23.43 3.95 -5.78
N ASN A 96 22.80 2.84 -5.37
CA ASN A 96 22.77 1.59 -6.14
C ASN A 96 24.15 0.94 -6.31
N ASN A 97 25.02 1.05 -5.30
CA ASN A 97 26.37 0.47 -5.31
C ASN A 97 26.74 -0.14 -3.93
N PRO A 98 26.94 -1.47 -3.81
CA PRO A 98 26.77 -2.46 -4.87
C PRO A 98 25.31 -2.61 -5.32
N ASP A 99 25.13 -3.13 -6.53
CA ASP A 99 23.87 -3.67 -7.03
C ASP A 99 24.04 -5.17 -7.25
N ILE A 100 23.43 -5.97 -6.39
CA ILE A 100 23.39 -7.42 -6.52
C ILE A 100 21.91 -7.80 -6.58
N GLY A 101 21.35 -8.00 -7.77
CA GLY A 101 19.96 -8.43 -7.93
C GLY A 101 18.91 -7.33 -7.76
N SER A 102 19.29 -6.07 -7.48
CA SER A 102 18.30 -5.01 -7.21
C SER A 102 17.72 -4.42 -8.50
N SER A 103 18.55 -4.27 -9.53
CA SER A 103 18.08 -3.95 -10.89
C SER A 103 17.23 -5.07 -11.49
N GLU A 104 17.51 -6.34 -11.19
CA GLU A 104 16.70 -7.48 -11.63
C GLU A 104 15.34 -7.46 -10.93
N PHE A 105 15.34 -7.27 -9.60
CA PHE A 105 14.12 -7.21 -8.79
C PHE A 105 13.16 -6.10 -9.23
N ASP A 106 13.67 -4.89 -9.53
CA ASP A 106 12.82 -3.78 -9.96
C ASP A 106 12.29 -3.93 -11.40
N ARG A 107 13.12 -4.42 -12.32
CA ARG A 107 12.70 -4.70 -13.70
C ARG A 107 11.66 -5.80 -13.75
N ASP A 108 11.86 -6.90 -13.02
CA ASP A 108 10.90 -8.00 -12.95
C ASP A 108 9.57 -7.56 -12.29
N GLY A 109 9.61 -6.71 -11.26
CA GLY A 109 8.39 -6.14 -10.69
C GLY A 109 7.63 -5.24 -11.67
N THR A 110 8.36 -4.48 -12.48
CA THR A 110 7.81 -3.63 -13.54
C THR A 110 7.18 -4.47 -14.65
N ALA A 111 7.85 -5.53 -15.11
CA ALA A 111 7.33 -6.48 -16.09
C ALA A 111 6.09 -7.22 -15.56
N ALA A 112 6.14 -7.77 -14.34
CA ALA A 112 4.98 -8.44 -13.73
C ALA A 112 3.73 -7.53 -13.73
N TYR A 113 3.87 -6.29 -13.26
CA TYR A 113 2.74 -5.35 -13.25
C TYR A 113 2.25 -4.97 -14.65
N THR A 114 3.16 -4.71 -15.59
CA THR A 114 2.82 -4.39 -16.99
C THR A 114 2.08 -5.54 -17.67
N LEU A 115 2.50 -6.79 -17.41
CA LEU A 115 1.87 -8.00 -17.92
C LEU A 115 0.51 -8.26 -17.27
N ALA A 116 0.34 -7.99 -15.97
CA ALA A 116 -0.97 -8.04 -15.31
C ALA A 116 -1.97 -7.02 -15.91
N LEU A 117 -1.49 -5.83 -16.29
CA LEU A 117 -2.28 -4.84 -17.03
C LEU A 117 -2.62 -5.31 -18.45
N ARG A 118 -1.66 -5.93 -19.17
CA ARG A 118 -1.94 -6.57 -20.48
C ARG A 118 -3.05 -7.60 -20.37
N TRP A 119 -2.98 -8.49 -19.37
CA TRP A 119 -4.00 -9.48 -19.07
C TRP A 119 -5.37 -8.83 -18.89
N VAL A 120 -5.53 -7.97 -17.89
CA VAL A 120 -6.86 -7.56 -17.44
C VAL A 120 -7.61 -6.70 -18.48
N LEU A 121 -6.85 -5.95 -19.29
CA LEU A 121 -7.39 -5.14 -20.38
C LEU A 121 -7.69 -5.98 -21.64
N SER A 122 -6.78 -6.85 -22.09
CA SER A 122 -6.99 -7.64 -23.33
C SER A 122 -7.81 -8.92 -23.16
N GLY A 123 -7.77 -9.55 -21.98
CA GLY A 123 -8.31 -10.90 -21.75
C GLY A 123 -7.45 -12.04 -22.30
N ASP A 124 -6.19 -11.79 -22.70
CA ASP A 124 -5.26 -12.83 -23.16
C ASP A 124 -4.47 -13.42 -21.97
N GLU A 125 -4.81 -14.66 -21.60
CA GLU A 125 -4.26 -15.39 -20.45
C GLU A 125 -2.74 -15.59 -20.50
N ALA A 126 -2.10 -15.54 -21.69
CA ALA A 126 -0.65 -15.68 -21.78
C ALA A 126 0.08 -14.60 -20.95
N TYR A 127 -0.49 -13.39 -20.87
CA TYR A 127 0.05 -12.31 -20.05
C TYR A 127 -0.16 -12.56 -18.54
N ALA A 128 -1.29 -13.17 -18.16
CA ALA A 128 -1.56 -13.55 -16.77
C ALA A 128 -0.58 -14.60 -16.28
N GLN A 129 -0.39 -15.65 -17.09
CA GLN A 129 0.56 -16.74 -16.84
C GLN A 129 2.00 -16.23 -16.74
N LYS A 130 2.42 -15.32 -17.64
CA LYS A 130 3.77 -14.73 -17.60
C LYS A 130 3.97 -13.83 -16.38
N SER A 131 2.98 -13.01 -16.02
CA SER A 131 3.01 -12.18 -14.80
C SER A 131 3.11 -13.04 -13.54
N ALA A 132 2.22 -14.04 -13.39
CA ALA A 132 2.22 -14.97 -12.27
C ALA A 132 3.59 -15.67 -12.15
N ARG A 133 4.14 -16.19 -13.26
CA ARG A 133 5.47 -16.83 -13.26
C ARG A 133 6.57 -15.93 -12.70
N ILE A 134 6.56 -14.62 -12.98
CA ILE A 134 7.57 -13.70 -12.44
C ILE A 134 7.43 -13.57 -10.92
N ILE A 135 6.21 -13.38 -10.42
CA ILE A 135 5.92 -13.32 -8.98
C ILE A 135 6.33 -14.63 -8.29
N ASP A 136 5.97 -15.77 -8.88
CA ASP A 136 6.23 -17.11 -8.34
C ASP A 136 7.73 -17.39 -8.21
N VAL A 137 8.54 -17.11 -9.24
CA VAL A 137 9.99 -17.43 -9.17
C VAL A 137 10.71 -16.54 -8.15
N TRP A 138 10.30 -15.28 -7.96
CA TRP A 138 10.84 -14.43 -6.91
C TRP A 138 10.39 -14.91 -5.52
N SER A 139 9.12 -15.28 -5.36
CA SER A 139 8.55 -15.80 -4.11
C SER A 139 9.23 -17.10 -3.65
N ALA A 140 9.56 -17.99 -4.59
CA ALA A 140 10.31 -19.21 -4.32
C ALA A 140 11.77 -18.91 -3.93
N THR A 141 12.40 -17.94 -4.59
CA THR A 141 13.86 -17.75 -4.58
C THR A 141 14.34 -16.79 -3.51
N LEU A 142 13.72 -15.61 -3.36
CA LEU A 142 14.21 -14.55 -2.48
C LEU A 142 14.26 -15.02 -1.02
N LYS A 143 15.34 -14.67 -0.32
CA LYS A 143 15.55 -14.96 1.11
C LYS A 143 15.91 -13.72 1.90
N THR A 144 16.72 -12.82 1.33
CA THR A 144 17.16 -11.59 2.01
C THR A 144 17.27 -10.42 1.04
N VAL A 145 16.91 -9.22 1.51
CA VAL A 145 17.28 -7.95 0.88
C VAL A 145 18.08 -7.13 1.91
N THR A 146 19.29 -6.71 1.57
CA THR A 146 20.28 -6.17 2.53
C THR A 146 20.94 -4.87 2.06
N ASN A 147 21.76 -4.29 2.96
CA ASN A 147 22.45 -3.01 2.83
C ASN A 147 21.50 -1.79 2.91
N HIS A 148 22.05 -0.57 2.87
CA HIS A 148 21.40 0.68 3.26
C HIS A 148 20.11 0.98 2.47
N ASP A 149 20.14 0.77 1.15
CA ASP A 149 19.03 1.14 0.26
C ASP A 149 17.97 0.03 0.15
N ALA A 150 18.07 -1.06 0.93
CA ALA A 150 17.07 -2.15 0.97
C ALA A 150 15.65 -1.65 1.26
N ARG A 151 15.52 -0.71 2.21
CA ARG A 151 14.24 -0.06 2.57
C ARG A 151 13.62 0.68 1.38
N LEU A 152 14.46 1.44 0.67
CA LEU A 152 14.04 2.21 -0.50
C LEU A 152 13.68 1.28 -1.67
N LEU A 153 14.44 0.19 -1.87
CA LEU A 153 14.14 -0.82 -2.89
C LEU A 153 12.78 -1.47 -2.64
N ILE A 154 12.55 -2.03 -1.45
CA ILE A 154 11.26 -2.64 -1.12
C ILE A 154 10.13 -1.60 -1.22
N GLY A 155 10.34 -0.38 -0.70
CA GLY A 155 9.34 0.69 -0.75
C GLY A 155 8.95 1.09 -2.18
N MET A 156 9.91 1.23 -3.10
CA MET A 156 9.63 1.63 -4.49
C MET A 156 9.10 0.48 -5.36
N THR A 157 9.66 -0.72 -5.20
CA THR A 157 9.41 -1.86 -6.09
C THR A 157 8.26 -2.75 -5.59
N GLY A 158 8.08 -2.90 -4.28
CA GLY A 158 7.16 -3.87 -3.70
C GLY A 158 5.70 -3.65 -4.12
N GLN A 159 5.27 -2.38 -4.24
CA GLN A 159 3.95 -2.01 -4.75
C GLN A 159 3.68 -2.55 -6.17
N LYS A 160 4.69 -2.66 -7.04
CA LYS A 160 4.54 -3.16 -8.42
C LYS A 160 4.10 -4.64 -8.40
N TYR A 161 4.82 -5.47 -7.62
CA TYR A 161 4.47 -6.87 -7.39
C TYR A 161 3.11 -7.03 -6.71
N CYS A 162 2.80 -6.21 -5.69
CA CYS A 162 1.52 -6.29 -4.99
C CYS A 162 0.35 -5.95 -5.93
N ASN A 163 0.46 -4.92 -6.76
CA ASN A 163 -0.55 -4.59 -7.77
C ASN A 163 -0.70 -5.69 -8.84
N ALA A 164 0.41 -6.30 -9.29
CA ALA A 164 0.37 -7.43 -10.22
C ALA A 164 -0.38 -8.63 -9.60
N ALA A 165 -0.01 -9.01 -8.39
CA ALA A 165 -0.62 -10.11 -7.63
C ALA A 165 -2.11 -9.87 -7.34
N GLU A 166 -2.47 -8.65 -6.94
CA GLU A 166 -3.86 -8.22 -6.68
C GLU A 166 -4.74 -8.34 -7.93
N ILE A 167 -4.25 -7.88 -9.09
CA ILE A 167 -4.97 -8.04 -10.36
C ILE A 167 -5.16 -9.53 -10.65
N LEU A 168 -4.11 -10.35 -10.57
CA LEU A 168 -4.18 -11.78 -10.89
C LEU A 168 -5.16 -12.51 -9.95
N ARG A 169 -4.94 -12.46 -8.63
CA ARG A 169 -5.74 -13.15 -7.58
C ARG A 169 -7.23 -12.91 -7.73
N HIS A 170 -7.63 -11.71 -8.17
CA HIS A 170 -9.02 -11.29 -8.18
C HIS A 170 -9.64 -11.16 -9.58
N THR A 171 -8.90 -11.44 -10.66
CA THR A 171 -9.41 -11.40 -12.04
C THR A 171 -9.08 -12.62 -12.89
N TRP A 172 -8.25 -13.57 -12.41
CA TRP A 172 -7.87 -14.78 -13.15
C TRP A 172 -7.79 -16.00 -12.22
N ASP A 173 -8.59 -17.03 -12.52
CA ASP A 173 -8.68 -18.24 -11.70
C ASP A 173 -7.46 -19.19 -11.86
N GLY A 174 -6.55 -18.90 -12.80
CA GLY A 174 -5.43 -19.76 -13.14
C GLY A 174 -4.18 -19.64 -12.26
N TRP A 175 -4.16 -18.74 -11.26
CA TRP A 175 -3.00 -18.58 -10.35
C TRP A 175 -3.14 -19.48 -9.10
N PRO A 176 -2.34 -20.56 -8.94
CA PRO A 176 -2.57 -21.55 -7.88
C PRO A 176 -2.44 -20.96 -6.48
N GLU A 177 -3.35 -21.36 -5.57
CA GLU A 177 -3.36 -20.86 -4.19
C GLU A 177 -2.05 -21.13 -3.43
N SER A 178 -1.36 -22.25 -3.73
CA SER A 178 -0.03 -22.54 -3.19
C SER A 178 1.03 -21.49 -3.54
N ASN A 179 0.90 -20.87 -4.71
CA ASN A 179 1.85 -19.88 -5.21
C ASN A 179 1.50 -18.49 -4.66
N GLN A 180 0.19 -18.21 -4.52
CA GLN A 180 -0.29 -17.05 -3.77
C GLN A 180 0.22 -17.08 -2.32
N GLU A 181 0.06 -18.20 -1.60
CA GLU A 181 0.59 -18.37 -0.23
C GLU A 181 2.11 -18.22 -0.15
N GLN A 182 2.85 -18.69 -1.16
CA GLN A 182 4.29 -18.47 -1.24
C GLN A 182 4.64 -16.97 -1.37
N PHE A 183 3.89 -16.21 -2.17
CA PHE A 183 4.04 -14.76 -2.27
C PHE A 183 3.65 -14.07 -0.94
N ARG A 184 2.51 -14.44 -0.31
CA ARG A 184 2.11 -13.94 1.03
C ARG A 184 3.21 -14.17 2.07
N SER A 185 3.84 -15.34 2.04
CA SER A 185 4.98 -15.69 2.90
C SER A 185 6.20 -14.79 2.64
N MET A 186 6.57 -14.53 1.39
CA MET A 186 7.66 -13.60 1.07
C MET A 186 7.37 -12.18 1.57
N LEU A 187 6.14 -11.67 1.37
CA LEU A 187 5.70 -10.36 1.85
C LEU A 187 5.88 -10.23 3.37
N ARG A 188 5.38 -11.21 4.14
CA ARG A 188 5.41 -11.19 5.61
C ARG A 188 6.79 -11.47 6.21
N ASN A 189 7.57 -12.38 5.61
CA ASN A 189 8.81 -12.87 6.21
C ASN A 189 10.08 -12.18 5.68
N VAL A 190 10.06 -11.62 4.46
CA VAL A 190 11.22 -10.96 3.86
C VAL A 190 11.03 -9.44 3.79
N TRP A 191 9.89 -8.95 3.29
CA TRP A 191 9.70 -7.52 3.03
C TRP A 191 9.26 -6.74 4.27
N TYR A 192 8.23 -7.22 4.97
CA TYR A 192 7.68 -6.52 6.14
C TYR A 192 8.74 -6.21 7.21
N PRO A 193 9.66 -7.12 7.60
CA PRO A 193 10.68 -6.82 8.60
C PRO A 193 11.65 -5.70 8.22
N ILE A 194 11.79 -5.39 6.92
CA ILE A 194 12.66 -4.33 6.41
C ILE A 194 11.97 -2.96 6.51
N ILE A 195 10.68 -2.89 6.19
CA ILE A 195 9.94 -1.62 6.03
C ILE A 195 9.02 -1.26 7.21
N LYS A 196 8.70 -2.21 8.12
CA LYS A 196 7.75 -2.03 9.23
C LYS A 196 8.05 -0.85 10.17
N ASP A 197 9.30 -0.44 10.27
CA ASP A 197 9.79 0.61 11.17
C ASP A 197 10.07 1.95 10.43
N PHE A 198 9.77 2.00 9.12
CA PHE A 198 10.02 3.14 8.23
C PHE A 198 11.49 3.61 8.29
N TYR A 199 11.78 4.88 7.93
CA TYR A 199 13.09 5.47 8.16
C TYR A 199 13.00 7.01 8.36
N PRO A 200 12.48 7.48 9.52
CA PRO A 200 12.17 8.90 9.77
C PRO A 200 13.35 9.87 9.58
N SER A 201 14.58 9.39 9.76
CA SER A 201 15.83 10.15 9.61
C SER A 201 16.29 10.34 8.15
N ALA A 202 15.62 9.72 7.18
CA ALA A 202 15.90 9.88 5.76
C ALA A 202 15.02 10.98 5.13
N ASN A 203 15.24 11.23 3.83
CA ASN A 203 14.36 12.09 3.05
C ASN A 203 12.95 11.48 2.98
N GLY A 204 11.91 12.28 3.17
CA GLY A 204 10.52 11.81 3.31
C GLY A 204 9.94 11.00 2.14
N ASN A 205 10.59 11.00 0.97
CA ASN A 205 10.24 10.10 -0.13
C ASN A 205 10.55 8.62 0.15
N TRP A 206 11.46 8.32 1.09
CA TRP A 206 11.73 6.96 1.57
C TRP A 206 10.54 6.43 2.37
N ASP A 207 10.08 7.20 3.36
CA ASP A 207 8.89 6.88 4.14
C ASP A 207 7.66 6.75 3.26
N ALA A 208 7.47 7.68 2.30
CA ALA A 208 6.35 7.62 1.36
C ALA A 208 6.30 6.32 0.54
N SER A 209 7.44 5.83 0.05
CA SER A 209 7.49 4.57 -0.72
C SER A 209 7.26 3.35 0.19
N MET A 210 7.83 3.34 1.39
CA MET A 210 7.57 2.27 2.38
C MET A 210 6.09 2.22 2.80
N MET A 211 5.44 3.38 3.03
CA MET A 211 4.00 3.46 3.29
C MET A 211 3.18 2.94 2.11
N GLN A 212 3.50 3.34 0.87
CA GLN A 212 2.79 2.88 -0.32
C GLN A 212 2.85 1.35 -0.47
N THR A 213 4.03 0.76 -0.29
CA THR A 213 4.19 -0.70 -0.34
C THR A 213 3.51 -1.39 0.85
N MET A 214 3.55 -0.82 2.06
CA MET A 214 2.87 -1.38 3.24
C MET A 214 1.33 -1.34 3.11
N ILE A 215 0.76 -0.29 2.52
CA ILE A 215 -0.66 -0.21 2.16
C ILE A 215 -1.02 -1.29 1.14
N ALA A 216 -0.22 -1.44 0.07
CA ALA A 216 -0.43 -2.45 -0.95
C ALA A 216 -0.36 -3.88 -0.38
N MET A 217 0.59 -4.13 0.54
CA MET A 217 0.68 -5.38 1.28
C MET A 217 -0.53 -5.59 2.20
N GLY A 218 -0.95 -4.58 2.96
CA GLY A 218 -2.11 -4.65 3.86
C GLY A 218 -3.39 -5.01 3.12
N ILE A 219 -3.64 -4.41 1.96
CA ILE A 219 -4.78 -4.77 1.11
C ILE A 219 -4.62 -6.21 0.58
N TYR A 220 -3.53 -6.54 -0.13
CA TYR A 220 -3.36 -7.85 -0.74
C TYR A 220 -3.38 -9.03 0.26
N LEU A 221 -2.90 -8.79 1.49
CA LEU A 221 -2.85 -9.77 2.56
C LEU A 221 -4.14 -9.85 3.41
N ASP A 222 -5.17 -9.05 3.08
CA ASP A 222 -6.39 -8.88 3.88
C ASP A 222 -6.07 -8.44 5.34
N ASP A 223 -4.98 -7.68 5.52
CA ASP A 223 -4.36 -7.32 6.81
C ASP A 223 -4.61 -5.84 7.18
N ARG A 224 -5.66 -5.64 7.98
CA ARG A 224 -6.07 -4.32 8.48
C ARG A 224 -5.04 -3.65 9.37
N GLU A 225 -4.35 -4.41 10.23
CA GLU A 225 -3.39 -3.83 11.17
C GLU A 225 -2.17 -3.29 10.42
N MET A 226 -1.71 -4.01 9.38
CA MET A 226 -0.65 -3.56 8.50
C MET A 226 -1.06 -2.33 7.67
N PHE A 227 -2.28 -2.32 7.13
CA PHE A 227 -2.82 -1.16 6.42
C PHE A 227 -2.94 0.06 7.34
N GLN A 228 -3.59 -0.10 8.50
CA GLN A 228 -3.84 1.00 9.43
C GLN A 228 -2.53 1.54 10.00
N ARG A 229 -1.53 0.70 10.29
CA ARG A 229 -0.18 1.15 10.68
C ARG A 229 0.43 2.13 9.68
N ALA A 230 0.25 1.90 8.38
CA ALA A 230 0.77 2.80 7.34
C ALA A 230 -0.06 4.10 7.25
N VAL A 231 -1.37 4.05 7.48
CA VAL A 231 -2.25 5.23 7.54
C VAL A 231 -1.95 6.08 8.78
N ASP A 232 -1.84 5.46 9.96
CA ASP A 232 -1.47 6.12 11.21
C ASP A 232 -0.08 6.75 11.07
N TYR A 233 0.89 6.01 10.51
CA TYR A 233 2.21 6.58 10.24
C TYR A 233 2.15 7.74 9.25
N PHE A 234 1.25 7.76 8.25
CA PHE A 234 1.05 8.90 7.32
C PHE A 234 0.38 10.14 7.94
N LEU A 235 -0.46 9.94 8.96
CA LEU A 235 -1.19 11.01 9.64
C LEU A 235 -0.40 11.60 10.83
N GLU A 236 0.22 10.74 11.64
CA GLU A 236 0.76 11.09 12.97
C GLU A 236 2.27 10.83 13.13
N GLY A 237 2.92 10.13 12.19
CA GLY A 237 4.33 9.75 12.24
C GLY A 237 5.36 10.90 12.27
N GLU A 238 6.57 10.58 12.70
CA GLU A 238 7.65 11.56 12.92
C GLU A 238 8.45 11.94 11.65
N GLY A 239 8.23 11.23 10.53
CA GLY A 239 8.96 11.41 9.28
C GLY A 239 8.72 12.75 8.57
N THR A 240 9.50 13.02 7.52
CA THR A 240 9.32 14.22 6.67
C THR A 240 8.37 14.00 5.48
N GLY A 241 7.94 12.76 5.22
CA GLY A 241 7.00 12.40 4.14
C GLY A 241 5.52 12.70 4.44
N MET A 242 5.26 13.60 5.38
CA MET A 242 4.13 13.53 6.31
C MET A 242 3.13 14.67 6.18
N ALA A 243 1.83 14.39 6.30
CA ALA A 243 0.79 15.43 6.28
C ALA A 243 0.93 16.41 7.46
N ALA A 244 1.12 15.90 8.68
CA ALA A 244 1.31 16.71 9.87
C ALA A 244 2.60 17.54 9.85
N ASN A 245 3.67 17.04 9.22
CA ASN A 245 4.94 17.78 9.15
C ASN A 245 4.93 18.83 8.02
N ARG A 246 4.26 18.55 6.90
CA ARG A 246 4.00 19.56 5.84
C ARG A 246 3.31 20.81 6.40
N SER A 247 2.27 20.63 7.21
CA SER A 247 1.56 21.75 7.84
C SER A 247 2.40 22.50 8.88
N ARG A 248 3.44 21.88 9.47
CA ARG A 248 4.40 22.54 10.37
C ARG A 248 5.42 23.39 9.62
N ASP A 249 5.87 22.96 8.44
CA ASP A 249 6.84 23.73 7.64
C ASP A 249 6.18 24.97 7.00
N ASP A 250 4.96 24.86 6.48
CA ASP A 250 4.17 26.02 6.04
C ASP A 250 3.98 27.04 7.19
N PHE A 251 3.78 26.56 8.43
CA PHE A 251 3.65 27.43 9.60
C PHE A 251 4.98 27.99 10.13
N ARG A 252 6.13 27.41 9.75
CA ARG A 252 7.46 27.95 10.09
C ARG A 252 7.87 29.06 9.14
N VAL A 253 7.59 28.94 7.84
CA VAL A 253 7.82 30.01 6.86
C VAL A 253 7.01 31.26 7.23
N GLY A 254 5.80 31.10 7.78
CA GLY A 254 4.95 32.21 8.22
C GLY A 254 5.36 32.92 9.53
N ARG A 255 6.49 32.59 10.18
CA ARG A 255 6.81 33.11 11.52
C ARG A 255 8.22 33.69 11.74
N GLN A 256 8.96 33.97 10.68
CA GLN A 256 10.16 34.84 10.75
C GLN A 256 10.09 35.98 9.73
N ASP A 257 10.61 37.12 10.19
CA ASP A 257 10.98 38.33 9.44
C ASP A 257 9.86 39.24 8.93
N GLY A 258 9.57 40.27 9.74
CA GLY A 258 8.79 41.43 9.33
C GLY A 258 9.57 42.38 8.40
N VAL A 259 8.85 42.92 7.42
CA VAL A 259 9.14 44.14 6.64
C VAL A 259 10.62 44.42 6.31
N ARG A 260 11.07 43.96 5.14
CA ARG A 260 11.98 44.77 4.31
C ARG A 260 11.74 44.60 2.81
N GLU A 261 11.83 45.74 2.14
CA GLU A 261 11.48 46.00 0.74
C GLU A 261 12.36 45.21 -0.26
N VAL A 262 11.73 44.58 -1.25
CA VAL A 262 12.41 43.74 -2.26
C VAL A 262 13.16 44.60 -3.28
N ARG A 263 14.40 44.97 -2.98
CA ARG A 263 15.30 45.61 -3.95
C ARG A 263 15.96 44.55 -4.83
N ARG A 264 15.56 44.47 -6.12
CA ARG A 264 16.19 43.60 -7.13
C ARG A 264 17.70 43.86 -7.24
N SER A 265 18.53 42.90 -6.85
CA SER A 265 19.94 42.85 -7.21
C SER A 265 20.20 41.72 -8.22
N ARG A 266 20.73 42.08 -9.40
CA ARG A 266 21.22 41.09 -10.37
C ARG A 266 22.55 40.53 -9.85
N SER A 267 22.56 39.29 -9.38
CA SER A 267 23.79 38.50 -9.28
C SER A 267 23.51 37.04 -9.65
N GLY A 268 24.39 36.46 -10.47
CA GLY A 268 24.13 35.20 -11.16
C GLY A 268 24.31 33.97 -10.28
N ARG A 269 23.27 33.57 -9.56
CA ARG A 269 23.07 32.17 -9.15
C ARG A 269 21.86 31.62 -9.89
N ARG A 270 21.96 30.40 -10.43
CA ARG A 270 20.84 29.74 -11.08
C ARG A 270 19.72 29.54 -10.05
N SER A 271 18.61 30.25 -10.26
CA SER A 271 17.34 29.87 -9.68
C SER A 271 17.00 28.47 -10.21
N TYR A 272 17.08 27.45 -9.36
CA TYR A 272 16.37 26.19 -9.61
C TYR A 272 14.88 26.41 -9.33
N SER A 273 14.26 27.18 -10.21
CA SER A 273 12.82 27.24 -10.32
C SER A 273 12.32 25.89 -10.85
N THR A 274 11.48 25.23 -10.06
CA THR A 274 10.48 24.23 -10.51
C THR A 274 11.01 23.12 -11.43
N LEU A 275 11.69 22.13 -10.86
CA LEU A 275 11.98 20.81 -11.46
C LEU A 275 12.02 19.75 -10.33
N PRO A 276 11.69 18.47 -10.58
CA PRO A 276 10.69 17.94 -11.51
C PRO A 276 9.81 16.85 -10.82
N TRP A 277 9.50 17.02 -9.52
CA TRP A 277 8.90 15.97 -8.67
C TRP A 277 7.51 15.49 -9.13
N ASP A 278 6.74 16.40 -9.73
CA ASP A 278 5.43 16.09 -10.31
C ASP A 278 5.51 15.16 -11.53
N ALA A 279 6.67 15.03 -12.19
CA ALA A 279 6.80 14.29 -13.45
C ALA A 279 7.26 12.82 -13.31
N LEU A 280 7.61 12.38 -12.09
CA LEU A 280 8.05 11.00 -11.82
C LEU A 280 7.10 10.27 -10.88
N MET A 281 6.69 10.89 -9.77
CA MET A 281 5.65 10.34 -8.88
C MET A 281 4.31 10.17 -9.60
N PHE A 282 3.99 11.07 -10.54
CA PHE A 282 2.86 10.90 -11.44
C PHE A 282 3.20 10.22 -12.77
N ARG A 283 4.40 9.73 -13.12
CA ARG A 283 4.50 8.90 -14.35
C ARG A 283 4.02 7.47 -14.12
N ASP A 284 4.36 6.87 -12.99
CA ASP A 284 3.87 5.53 -12.62
C ASP A 284 2.44 5.54 -12.07
N LEU A 285 1.90 6.73 -11.74
CA LEU A 285 0.46 6.91 -11.46
C LEU A 285 -0.32 7.47 -12.66
N SER A 286 0.17 8.43 -13.46
CA SER A 286 -0.57 8.99 -14.61
C SER A 286 -0.56 8.09 -15.85
N ALA A 287 0.33 7.11 -15.96
CA ALA A 287 0.14 6.00 -16.89
C ALA A 287 -1.09 5.14 -16.53
N ALA A 288 -1.60 5.27 -15.29
CA ALA A 288 -2.90 4.78 -14.86
C ALA A 288 -3.95 5.91 -14.65
N THR A 289 -3.55 7.19 -14.56
CA THR A 289 -4.42 8.29 -14.08
C THR A 289 -4.41 9.64 -14.83
N SER A 290 -4.09 9.73 -16.13
CA SER A 290 -4.19 11.01 -16.87
C SER A 290 -5.62 11.55 -17.08
N GLU A 291 -6.66 10.69 -17.01
CA GLU A 291 -8.08 11.08 -17.07
C GLU A 291 -8.94 10.45 -15.96
N TRP A 292 -8.53 10.67 -14.71
CA TRP A 292 -9.22 10.12 -13.53
C TRP A 292 -9.52 11.23 -12.52
N ARG A 293 -10.13 12.29 -13.05
CA ARG A 293 -10.91 13.30 -12.33
C ARG A 293 -12.35 13.24 -12.81
#